data_AF-A0A2E3PGR9-F1
#
_entry.id   AF-A0A2E3PGR9-F1
#
_cell.length_a   1.000
_cell.length_b   1.000
_cell.length_c   1.000
_cell.angle_alpha   90.00
_cell.angle_beta   90.00
_cell.angle_gamma   90.00
#
_symmetry.space_group_name_H-M   'P 1'
#
loop_
_entity.id
_entity.type
_entity.pdbx_description
1 polymer ?
#
loop_
_entity_poly.entity_id
_entity_poly.type
_entity_poly.pdbx_seq_one_letter_code
_entity_poly.pdbx_strand_id
1 'polypeptide(L)'
;MKALAILLALLPLTLCPAPLMADWTRTGLEFHEQTPPPDPVVDRTRVATQQARRCAGSSIRFGDTAAMRGGVQADWDDQTRTLAAIAAMADSYDTASEALAATEEDGATLDSLSVLTALQFGQPVSVPTEGLAGPMLADRLFWQAMTQVPSATTATWANDILPALDAAFQADPSSFQVRAWRVIAWLQAQGFQRASCPARIADFADRLLDLSEASACPLMLGHVTHGIDRALESRPETDPDATRAAWRHFGEALLATVAGAPEVASWRGAQLTRSPDPCAPLMASELQALLRPEAAR
;
A
#
# COMPACT_ATOMS: atom_id res chain seq x y z
N MET A 1 -32.88 -70.51 15.55
CA MET A 1 -34.15 -69.92 15.07
C MET A 1 -34.16 -68.44 15.43
N LYS A 2 -34.22 -67.56 14.41
CA LYS A 2 -34.77 -66.17 14.39
C LYS A 2 -34.19 -65.16 15.41
N ALA A 3 -33.74 -63.94 15.07
CA ALA A 3 -33.90 -63.14 13.86
C ALA A 3 -32.81 -62.05 13.71
N LEU A 4 -32.61 -61.72 12.44
CA LEU A 4 -31.92 -60.60 11.79
C LEU A 4 -32.66 -59.26 12.04
N ALA A 5 -31.95 -58.14 12.20
CA ALA A 5 -32.08 -56.90 11.38
C ALA A 5 -31.52 -55.63 12.09
N ILE A 6 -30.42 -55.06 11.58
CA ILE A 6 -30.31 -53.77 10.82
C ILE A 6 -30.46 -52.50 11.68
N LEU A 7 -29.39 -51.69 11.79
CA LEU A 7 -29.28 -50.30 11.30
C LEU A 7 -27.89 -49.75 11.71
N LEU A 8 -26.94 -49.63 10.78
CA LEU A 8 -26.63 -48.44 9.97
C LEU A 8 -26.05 -47.23 10.75
N ALA A 9 -24.83 -46.89 10.36
CA ALA A 9 -24.27 -45.54 10.26
C ALA A 9 -24.16 -44.68 11.53
N LEU A 10 -22.98 -44.73 12.17
CA LEU A 10 -22.47 -43.67 13.05
C LEU A 10 -21.27 -42.98 12.38
N LEU A 11 -21.59 -42.24 11.32
CA LEU A 11 -20.82 -41.18 10.66
C LEU A 11 -21.80 -40.61 9.62
N PRO A 12 -21.81 -39.30 9.27
CA PRO A 12 -21.08 -38.12 9.80
C PRO A 12 -22.04 -36.92 10.07
N LEU A 13 -21.64 -35.86 10.79
CA LEU A 13 -22.26 -34.49 10.88
C LEU A 13 -21.79 -33.93 12.24
N THR A 14 -20.91 -32.93 12.41
CA THR A 14 -20.84 -31.61 11.79
C THR A 14 -19.44 -31.02 12.03
N LEU A 15 -18.59 -31.03 11.02
CA LEU A 15 -17.56 -29.99 10.83
C LEU A 15 -18.12 -29.04 9.76
N CYS A 16 -19.23 -28.38 10.08
CA CYS A 16 -19.54 -27.12 9.40
C CYS A 16 -18.72 -26.06 10.13
N PRO A 17 -17.89 -25.26 9.43
CA PRO A 17 -17.52 -23.96 9.98
C PRO A 17 -18.83 -23.26 10.33
N ALA A 18 -18.95 -22.75 11.56
CA ALA A 18 -20.10 -21.97 11.97
C ALA A 18 -20.39 -20.94 10.87
N PRO A 19 -21.63 -20.78 10.41
CA PRO A 19 -21.94 -19.71 9.47
C PRO A 19 -21.47 -18.42 10.12
N LEU A 20 -20.50 -17.76 9.48
CA LEU A 20 -20.08 -16.42 9.81
C LEU A 20 -21.36 -15.61 9.93
N MET A 21 -21.72 -15.19 11.15
CA MET A 21 -22.90 -14.37 11.34
C MET A 21 -22.57 -13.03 10.70
N ALA A 22 -23.05 -12.83 9.48
CA ALA A 22 -22.92 -11.57 8.79
C ALA A 22 -23.75 -10.53 9.55
N ASP A 23 -23.08 -9.47 10.01
CA ASP A 23 -23.77 -8.34 10.60
C ASP A 23 -24.36 -7.50 9.48
N TRP A 24 -25.66 -7.25 9.52
CA TRP A 24 -26.34 -6.45 8.50
C TRP A 24 -26.45 -5.01 8.97
N THR A 25 -25.95 -4.07 8.18
CA THR A 25 -26.10 -2.63 8.46
C THR A 25 -27.02 -1.98 7.46
N ARG A 26 -27.91 -1.12 7.95
CA ARG A 26 -28.88 -0.42 7.12
C ARG A 26 -28.41 1.01 6.84
N THR A 27 -28.23 1.34 5.56
CA THR A 27 -27.93 2.71 5.12
C THR A 27 -29.11 3.21 4.28
N GLY A 28 -29.95 4.08 4.86
CA GLY A 28 -31.19 4.50 4.22
C GLY A 28 -32.20 3.36 4.06
N LEU A 29 -32.48 2.94 2.83
CA LEU A 29 -33.37 1.81 2.50
C LEU A 29 -32.60 0.52 2.12
N GLU A 30 -31.28 0.59 2.02
CA GLU A 30 -30.44 -0.53 1.61
C GLU A 30 -29.86 -1.26 2.83
N PHE A 31 -29.84 -2.59 2.76
CA PHE A 31 -29.15 -3.45 3.72
C PHE A 31 -27.84 -3.89 3.10
N HIS A 32 -26.74 -3.60 3.80
CA HIS A 32 -25.41 -4.03 3.41
C HIS A 32 -24.96 -5.14 4.35
N GLU A 33 -24.55 -6.25 3.75
CA GLU A 33 -23.85 -7.31 4.46
C GLU A 33 -22.48 -6.77 4.91
N GLN A 34 -22.24 -6.72 6.22
CA GLN A 34 -20.88 -6.56 6.74
C GLN A 34 -20.30 -7.97 6.88
N THR A 35 -19.49 -8.35 5.89
CA THR A 35 -18.64 -9.53 6.02
C THR A 35 -17.76 -9.32 7.25
N PRO A 36 -17.83 -10.19 8.27
CA PRO A 36 -16.95 -10.08 9.40
C PRO A 36 -15.50 -10.15 8.90
N PRO A 37 -14.61 -9.31 9.44
CA PRO A 37 -13.21 -9.30 9.06
C PRO A 37 -12.61 -10.69 9.32
N PRO A 38 -11.68 -11.16 8.48
CA PRO A 38 -11.06 -12.46 8.67
C PRO A 38 -10.36 -12.52 10.04
N ASP A 39 -10.43 -13.68 10.69
CA ASP A 39 -9.56 -14.04 11.81
C ASP A 39 -8.51 -15.01 11.28
N PRO A 40 -7.20 -14.67 11.32
CA PRO A 40 -6.62 -13.47 11.92
C PRO A 40 -6.83 -12.19 11.11
N VAL A 41 -6.90 -11.05 11.82
CA VAL A 41 -7.11 -9.72 11.21
C VAL A 41 -5.91 -9.32 10.36
N VAL A 42 -4.70 -9.64 10.81
CA VAL A 42 -3.47 -9.52 10.01
C VAL A 42 -3.17 -10.86 9.34
N ASP A 43 -2.91 -10.86 8.03
CA ASP A 43 -2.57 -12.07 7.28
C ASP A 43 -1.22 -12.67 7.73
N ARG A 44 -1.30 -13.61 8.69
CA ARG A 44 -0.14 -14.30 9.26
C ARG A 44 0.60 -15.16 8.23
N THR A 45 -0.11 -15.71 7.25
CA THR A 45 0.48 -16.53 6.18
C THR A 45 1.35 -15.66 5.28
N ARG A 46 0.85 -14.47 4.92
CA ARG A 46 1.60 -13.49 4.12
C ARG A 46 2.80 -12.96 4.88
N VAL A 47 2.66 -12.64 6.18
CA VAL A 47 3.78 -12.25 7.04
C VAL A 47 4.87 -13.34 7.06
N ALA A 48 4.51 -14.58 7.36
CA ALA A 48 5.45 -15.70 7.41
C ALA A 48 6.13 -15.94 6.06
N THR A 49 5.38 -15.83 4.96
CA THR A 49 5.91 -15.96 3.60
C THR A 49 6.94 -14.87 3.29
N GLN A 50 6.66 -13.61 3.66
CA GLN A 50 7.59 -12.51 3.44
C GLN A 50 8.82 -12.61 4.35
N GLN A 51 8.67 -13.00 5.62
CA GLN A 51 9.79 -13.30 6.52
C GLN A 51 10.71 -14.38 5.94
N ALA A 52 10.14 -15.47 5.41
CA ALA A 52 10.89 -16.56 4.81
C ALA A 52 11.67 -16.12 3.56
N ARG A 53 11.11 -15.20 2.75
CA ARG A 53 11.77 -14.65 1.55
C ARG A 53 12.96 -13.75 1.88
N ARG A 54 13.03 -13.16 3.08
CA ARG A 54 14.10 -12.25 3.51
C ARG A 54 14.39 -11.17 2.46
N CYS A 55 15.61 -11.15 1.92
CA CYS A 55 16.09 -10.20 0.92
C CYS A 55 16.10 -10.77 -0.51
N ALA A 56 15.26 -11.76 -0.81
CA ALA A 56 15.13 -12.27 -2.17
C ALA A 56 14.66 -11.15 -3.13
N GLY A 57 15.07 -11.26 -4.40
CA GLY A 57 14.60 -10.37 -5.45
C GLY A 57 13.07 -10.35 -5.52
N SER A 58 12.51 -9.16 -5.68
CA SER A 58 11.08 -8.93 -5.71
C SER A 58 10.61 -8.46 -7.08
N SER A 59 9.32 -8.67 -7.38
CA SER A 59 8.68 -8.12 -8.57
C SER A 59 8.47 -6.60 -8.48
N ILE A 60 8.73 -6.00 -7.32
CA ILE A 60 8.59 -4.57 -7.09
C ILE A 60 9.70 -3.79 -7.78
N ARG A 61 9.31 -2.70 -8.44
CA ARG A 61 10.14 -1.87 -9.31
C ARG A 61 10.17 -0.43 -8.81
N PHE A 62 11.31 0.22 -9.01
CA PHE A 62 11.58 1.60 -8.60
C PHE A 62 11.75 2.49 -9.83
N GLY A 63 11.29 3.74 -9.74
CA GLY A 63 11.34 4.71 -10.83
C GLY A 63 10.05 5.51 -10.95
N ASP A 64 10.19 6.76 -11.38
CA ASP A 64 9.10 7.74 -11.40
C ASP A 64 8.12 7.49 -12.55
N THR A 65 8.60 6.85 -13.64
CA THR A 65 7.81 6.43 -14.80
C THR A 65 7.83 4.91 -15.01
N ALA A 66 6.85 4.41 -15.74
CA ALA A 66 6.71 3.02 -16.14
C ALA A 66 7.93 2.53 -16.93
N ALA A 67 8.51 3.38 -17.78
CA ALA A 67 9.74 3.03 -18.50
C ALA A 67 10.94 2.93 -17.55
N MET A 68 11.12 3.86 -16.61
CA MET A 68 12.18 3.78 -15.60
C MET A 68 12.05 2.54 -14.71
N ARG A 69 10.81 2.13 -14.43
CA ARG A 69 10.51 0.88 -13.71
C ARG A 69 10.72 -0.38 -14.55
N GLY A 70 10.92 -0.27 -15.87
CA GLY A 70 10.90 -1.41 -16.80
C GLY A 70 9.51 -2.05 -16.94
N GLY A 71 8.45 -1.33 -16.56
CA GLY A 71 7.02 -1.66 -16.77
C GLY A 71 6.61 -1.58 -18.23
N VAL A 72 7.28 -0.75 -19.01
CA VAL A 72 7.14 -0.67 -20.47
C VAL A 72 8.54 -0.69 -21.08
N GLN A 73 8.72 -1.48 -22.12
CA GLN A 73 9.96 -1.49 -22.87
C GLN A 73 9.94 -0.30 -23.82
N ALA A 74 10.93 0.58 -23.68
CA ALA A 74 11.16 1.70 -24.58
C ALA A 74 12.44 1.39 -25.37
N ASP A 75 12.29 1.02 -26.64
CA ASP A 75 13.42 0.77 -27.54
C ASP A 75 13.92 2.11 -28.12
N TRP A 76 14.26 3.05 -27.24
CA TRP A 76 14.77 4.35 -27.62
C TRP A 76 16.11 4.23 -28.31
N ASP A 77 16.28 4.98 -29.40
CA ASP A 77 17.58 5.19 -30.01
C ASP A 77 18.50 6.03 -29.09
N ASP A 78 19.78 6.11 -29.44
CA ASP A 78 20.78 6.82 -28.64
C ASP A 78 20.48 8.33 -28.56
N GLN A 79 19.83 8.90 -29.58
CA GLN A 79 19.48 10.31 -29.61
C GLN A 79 18.36 10.61 -28.61
N THR A 80 17.24 9.88 -28.63
CA THR A 80 16.14 10.01 -27.68
C THR A 80 16.63 9.79 -26.25
N ARG A 81 17.48 8.78 -26.01
CA ARG A 81 18.08 8.56 -24.68
C ARG A 81 18.89 9.76 -24.21
N THR A 82 19.68 10.35 -25.09
CA THR A 82 20.51 11.51 -24.77
C THR A 82 19.64 12.73 -24.45
N LEU A 83 18.60 12.98 -25.25
CA LEU A 83 17.67 14.09 -25.05
C LEU A 83 16.84 13.92 -23.77
N ALA A 84 16.34 12.72 -23.48
CA ALA A 84 15.65 12.42 -22.23
C ALA A 84 16.58 12.62 -21.01
N ALA A 85 17.86 12.25 -21.13
CA ALA A 85 18.85 12.50 -20.08
C ALA A 85 19.13 14.00 -19.88
N ILE A 86 19.23 14.77 -20.96
CA ILE A 86 19.36 16.24 -20.89
C ILE A 86 18.16 16.83 -20.16
N ALA A 87 16.94 16.39 -20.52
CA ALA A 87 15.71 16.87 -19.88
C ALA A 87 15.68 16.57 -18.37
N ALA A 88 16.11 15.37 -17.97
CA ALA A 88 16.16 14.98 -16.56
C ALA A 88 17.22 15.74 -15.73
N MET A 89 18.26 16.27 -16.37
CA MET A 89 19.35 17.03 -15.71
C MET A 89 19.20 18.54 -15.83
N ALA A 90 18.22 19.02 -16.59
CA ALA A 90 18.04 20.44 -16.84
C ALA A 90 17.65 21.18 -15.55
N ASP A 91 18.17 22.40 -15.39
CA ASP A 91 17.83 23.29 -14.26
C ASP A 91 16.58 24.16 -14.54
N SER A 92 16.05 24.12 -15.77
CA SER A 92 14.87 24.92 -16.17
C SER A 92 13.90 24.10 -17.01
N TYR A 93 12.61 24.44 -16.88
CA TYR A 93 11.55 23.80 -17.66
C TYR A 93 11.72 24.01 -19.16
N ASP A 94 12.10 25.22 -19.59
CA ASP A 94 12.26 25.52 -21.01
C ASP A 94 13.33 24.62 -21.64
N THR A 95 14.50 24.49 -21.00
CA THR A 95 15.56 23.58 -21.46
C THR A 95 15.11 22.12 -21.45
N ALA A 96 14.39 21.70 -20.40
CA ALA A 96 13.92 20.32 -20.29
C ALA A 96 12.89 19.98 -21.39
N SER A 97 11.93 20.87 -21.59
CA SER A 97 10.85 20.70 -22.57
C SER A 97 11.34 20.82 -24.01
N GLU A 98 12.30 21.71 -24.30
CA GLU A 98 12.94 21.79 -25.61
C GLU A 98 13.69 20.49 -25.96
N ALA A 99 14.40 19.91 -24.99
CA ALA A 99 15.10 18.64 -25.20
C ALA A 99 14.12 17.49 -25.49
N LEU A 100 13.00 17.41 -24.76
CA LEU A 100 11.97 16.41 -25.04
C LEU A 100 11.23 16.67 -26.36
N ALA A 101 10.97 17.92 -26.72
CA ALA A 101 10.30 18.25 -27.98
C ALA A 101 11.17 17.99 -29.22
N ALA A 102 12.49 17.91 -29.05
CA ALA A 102 13.44 17.60 -30.11
C ALA A 102 13.51 16.09 -30.46
N THR A 103 12.79 15.23 -29.74
CA THR A 103 12.70 13.80 -30.08
C THR A 103 11.69 13.59 -31.20
N GLU A 104 12.05 12.84 -32.25
CA GLU A 104 11.15 12.52 -33.37
C GLU A 104 10.18 11.35 -33.06
N GLU A 105 10.28 10.77 -31.87
CA GLU A 105 9.51 9.61 -31.46
C GLU A 105 8.15 10.04 -30.88
N ASP A 106 7.06 9.61 -31.52
CA ASP A 106 5.70 9.89 -31.08
C ASP A 106 5.19 8.67 -30.29
N GLY A 107 5.20 8.77 -28.95
CA GLY A 107 4.91 7.61 -28.11
C GLY A 107 4.50 7.96 -26.67
N ALA A 108 3.66 7.11 -26.09
CA ALA A 108 3.13 7.26 -24.74
C ALA A 108 4.22 7.40 -23.65
N THR A 109 5.43 6.90 -23.89
CA THR A 109 6.56 7.03 -22.97
C THR A 109 7.15 8.45 -22.96
N LEU A 110 7.28 9.11 -24.12
CA LEU A 110 7.75 10.50 -24.20
C LEU A 110 6.70 11.48 -23.72
N ASP A 111 5.42 11.20 -23.97
CA ASP A 111 4.30 11.91 -23.34
C ASP A 111 4.33 11.76 -21.81
N SER A 112 4.71 10.59 -21.29
CA SER A 112 4.90 10.37 -19.84
C SER A 112 6.05 11.20 -19.28
N LEU A 113 7.18 11.27 -19.98
CA LEU A 113 8.30 12.12 -19.59
C LEU A 113 7.93 13.61 -19.62
N SER A 114 7.27 14.07 -20.67
CA SER A 114 6.86 15.48 -20.82
C SER A 114 5.96 15.93 -19.67
N VAL A 115 4.97 15.11 -19.30
CA VAL A 115 4.11 15.41 -18.16
C VAL A 115 4.87 15.36 -16.83
N LEU A 116 5.72 14.35 -16.61
CA LEU A 116 6.53 14.29 -15.39
C LEU A 116 7.43 15.52 -15.25
N THR A 117 8.08 15.94 -16.33
CA THR A 117 8.90 17.15 -16.38
C THR A 117 8.08 18.39 -16.04
N ALA A 118 6.90 18.56 -16.64
CA ALA A 118 6.01 19.67 -16.30
C ALA A 118 5.65 19.69 -14.81
N LEU A 119 5.33 18.52 -14.23
CA LEU A 119 5.04 18.40 -12.80
C LEU A 119 6.25 18.73 -11.91
N GLN A 120 7.44 18.27 -12.26
CA GLN A 120 8.69 18.53 -11.51
C GLN A 120 9.01 20.02 -11.43
N PHE A 121 8.72 20.78 -12.50
CA PHE A 121 8.90 22.23 -12.55
C PHE A 121 7.66 23.04 -12.15
N GLY A 122 6.62 22.40 -11.61
CA GLY A 122 5.40 23.07 -11.17
C GLY A 122 4.61 23.75 -12.29
N GLN A 123 4.76 23.29 -13.53
CA GLN A 123 4.01 23.81 -14.66
C GLN A 123 2.58 23.27 -14.68
N PRO A 124 1.59 24.07 -15.13
CA PRO A 124 0.24 23.57 -15.37
C PRO A 124 0.25 22.53 -16.49
N VAL A 125 -0.18 21.31 -16.19
CA VAL A 125 -0.23 20.21 -17.17
C VAL A 125 -1.48 19.37 -16.97
N SER A 126 -2.08 18.93 -18.07
CA SER A 126 -3.13 17.90 -18.03
C SER A 126 -2.48 16.53 -17.91
N VAL A 127 -3.00 15.69 -17.02
CA VAL A 127 -2.55 14.30 -16.85
C VAL A 127 -3.65 13.38 -17.36
N PRO A 128 -3.77 13.13 -18.67
CA PRO A 128 -4.85 12.31 -19.24
C PRO A 128 -4.70 10.84 -18.83
N THR A 129 -5.81 10.12 -18.76
CA THR A 129 -5.85 8.67 -18.47
C THR A 129 -6.48 7.86 -19.59
N GLU A 130 -7.08 8.54 -20.57
CA GLU A 130 -7.85 7.97 -21.67
C GLU A 130 -6.97 7.09 -22.56
N GLY A 131 -7.41 5.86 -22.81
CA GLY A 131 -6.71 4.91 -23.68
C GLY A 131 -5.45 4.28 -23.09
N LEU A 132 -5.11 4.58 -21.82
CA LEU A 132 -3.96 4.01 -21.13
C LEU A 132 -4.35 2.77 -20.31
N ALA A 133 -3.41 1.85 -20.17
CA ALA A 133 -3.55 0.64 -19.35
C ALA A 133 -2.23 0.28 -18.66
N GLY A 134 -2.30 -0.60 -17.66
CA GLY A 134 -1.13 -1.14 -16.99
C GLY A 134 -0.24 -0.07 -16.31
N PRO A 135 1.10 -0.23 -16.37
CA PRO A 135 2.06 0.72 -15.78
C PRO A 135 1.91 2.18 -16.19
N MET A 136 1.53 2.46 -17.44
CA MET A 136 1.33 3.84 -17.90
C MET A 136 0.08 4.47 -17.28
N LEU A 137 -1.02 3.71 -17.16
CA LEU A 137 -2.21 4.19 -16.47
C LEU A 137 -1.91 4.44 -14.98
N ALA A 138 -1.12 3.57 -14.35
CA ALA A 138 -0.73 3.73 -12.96
C ALA A 138 0.04 5.04 -12.71
N ASP A 139 0.96 5.42 -13.60
CA ASP A 139 1.68 6.69 -13.50
C ASP A 139 0.72 7.89 -13.56
N ARG A 140 -0.22 7.89 -14.52
CA ARG A 140 -1.17 8.99 -14.67
C ARG A 140 -2.07 9.15 -13.46
N LEU A 141 -2.62 8.05 -12.96
CA LEU A 141 -3.44 8.06 -11.75
C LEU A 141 -2.64 8.51 -10.53
N PHE A 142 -1.38 8.05 -10.41
CA PHE A 142 -0.48 8.49 -9.36
C PHE A 142 -0.20 10.00 -9.43
N TRP A 143 0.14 10.53 -10.60
CA TRP A 143 0.42 11.95 -10.78
C TRP A 143 -0.80 12.84 -10.57
N GLN A 144 -1.98 12.42 -11.03
CA GLN A 144 -3.24 13.11 -10.72
C GLN A 144 -3.52 13.15 -9.20
N ALA A 145 -3.14 12.11 -8.47
CA ALA A 145 -3.25 12.10 -7.03
C ALA A 145 -2.23 13.06 -6.38
N MET A 146 -0.98 13.05 -6.86
CA MET A 146 0.09 13.88 -6.31
C MET A 146 -0.11 15.38 -6.54
N THR A 147 -0.75 15.79 -7.65
CA THR A 147 -1.05 17.22 -7.91
C THR A 147 -2.04 17.81 -6.89
N GLN A 148 -2.82 16.98 -6.21
CA GLN A 148 -3.79 17.41 -5.21
C GLN A 148 -3.17 17.55 -3.80
N VAL A 149 -2.03 16.91 -3.55
CA VAL A 149 -1.39 16.83 -2.22
C VAL A 149 -1.13 18.19 -1.56
N PRO A 150 -0.60 19.22 -2.26
CA PRO A 150 -0.23 20.49 -1.62
C PRO A 150 -1.38 21.22 -0.92
N SER A 151 -2.62 20.98 -1.34
CA SER A 151 -3.82 21.62 -0.81
C SER A 151 -4.82 20.60 -0.23
N ALA A 152 -4.41 19.34 -0.09
CA ALA A 152 -5.30 18.25 0.30
C ALA A 152 -5.80 18.40 1.74
N THR A 153 -7.12 18.34 1.90
CA THR A 153 -7.76 18.15 3.21
C THR A 153 -7.88 16.67 3.55
N THR A 154 -8.19 16.30 4.80
CA THR A 154 -8.49 14.90 5.15
C THR A 154 -9.58 14.29 4.26
N ALA A 155 -10.59 15.07 3.86
CA ALA A 155 -11.62 14.62 2.94
C ALA A 155 -11.10 14.36 1.52
N THR A 156 -10.21 15.24 1.02
CA THR A 156 -9.52 15.06 -0.27
C THR A 156 -8.65 13.81 -0.27
N TRP A 157 -7.91 13.58 0.83
CA TRP A 157 -7.14 12.36 1.03
C TRP A 157 -8.02 11.10 0.97
N ALA A 158 -9.18 11.14 1.63
CA ALA A 158 -10.08 10.00 1.73
C ALA A 158 -10.85 9.71 0.43
N ASN A 159 -11.38 10.75 -0.22
CA ASN A 159 -12.35 10.58 -1.31
C ASN A 159 -11.72 10.63 -2.70
N ASP A 160 -10.57 11.30 -2.85
CA ASP A 160 -9.98 11.58 -4.15
C ASP A 160 -8.60 10.91 -4.29
N ILE A 161 -7.68 11.20 -3.36
CA ILE A 161 -6.29 10.75 -3.47
C ILE A 161 -6.14 9.26 -3.18
N LEU A 162 -6.64 8.76 -2.05
CA LEU A 162 -6.51 7.33 -1.70
C LEU A 162 -7.17 6.41 -2.75
N PRO A 163 -8.40 6.69 -3.23
CA PRO A 163 -9.01 5.89 -4.29
C PRO A 163 -8.23 5.93 -5.61
N ALA A 164 -7.67 7.09 -6.00
CA ALA A 164 -6.83 7.18 -7.19
C ALA A 164 -5.54 6.34 -7.05
N LEU A 165 -4.92 6.35 -5.87
CA LEU A 165 -3.75 5.52 -5.57
C LEU A 165 -4.08 4.02 -5.52
N ASP A 166 -5.26 3.65 -5.04
CA ASP A 166 -5.74 2.26 -5.10
C ASP A 166 -5.96 1.82 -6.55
N ALA A 167 -6.57 2.66 -7.39
CA ALA A 167 -6.71 2.41 -8.82
C ALA A 167 -5.35 2.32 -9.52
N ALA A 168 -4.39 3.18 -9.18
CA ALA A 168 -3.02 3.12 -9.69
C ALA A 168 -2.34 1.79 -9.33
N PHE A 169 -2.54 1.31 -8.10
CA PHE A 169 -2.00 0.03 -7.66
C PHE A 169 -2.63 -1.16 -8.40
N GLN A 170 -3.94 -1.13 -8.68
CA GLN A 170 -4.57 -2.16 -9.50
C GLN A 170 -4.03 -2.17 -10.93
N ALA A 171 -3.72 -0.99 -11.48
CA ALA A 171 -3.14 -0.87 -12.82
C ALA A 171 -1.68 -1.37 -12.88
N ASP A 172 -0.88 -1.09 -11.85
CA ASP A 172 0.50 -1.59 -11.72
C ASP A 172 0.86 -1.90 -10.27
N PRO A 173 0.64 -3.14 -9.83
CA PRO A 173 1.03 -3.55 -8.50
C PRO A 173 2.53 -3.49 -8.31
N SER A 174 3.38 -3.47 -9.35
CA SER A 174 4.83 -3.49 -9.16
C SER A 174 5.42 -2.14 -8.71
N SER A 175 4.65 -1.06 -8.78
CA SER A 175 5.13 0.29 -8.50
C SER A 175 5.37 0.54 -7.00
N PHE A 176 6.65 0.69 -6.61
CA PHE A 176 7.01 1.00 -5.21
C PHE A 176 6.44 2.35 -4.75
N GLN A 177 6.52 3.38 -5.59
CA GLN A 177 6.03 4.73 -5.25
C GLN A 177 4.54 4.71 -4.91
N VAL A 178 3.73 4.00 -5.71
CA VAL A 178 2.29 3.87 -5.47
C VAL A 178 2.03 3.13 -4.16
N ARG A 179 2.72 2.01 -3.90
CA ARG A 179 2.59 1.27 -2.63
C ARG A 179 2.92 2.13 -1.41
N ALA A 180 4.00 2.92 -1.48
CA ALA A 180 4.42 3.80 -0.40
C ALA A 180 3.39 4.91 -0.15
N TRP A 181 2.95 5.57 -1.21
CA TRP A 181 1.96 6.65 -1.11
C TRP A 181 0.58 6.17 -0.70
N ARG A 182 0.18 4.91 -0.98
CA ARG A 182 -1.05 4.31 -0.44
C ARG A 182 -1.04 4.25 1.08
N VAL A 183 0.10 3.96 1.70
CA VAL A 183 0.24 3.96 3.17
C VAL A 183 0.16 5.40 3.71
N ILE A 184 0.85 6.35 3.07
CA ILE A 184 0.83 7.77 3.46
C ILE A 184 -0.59 8.33 3.34
N ALA A 185 -1.26 8.09 2.21
CA ALA A 185 -2.61 8.55 1.95
C ALA A 185 -3.61 7.98 2.95
N TRP A 186 -3.46 6.71 3.33
CA TRP A 186 -4.30 6.10 4.37
C TRP A 186 -4.15 6.81 5.72
N LEU A 187 -2.91 7.11 6.13
CA LEU A 187 -2.62 7.84 7.36
C LEU A 187 -3.16 9.28 7.33
N GLN A 188 -3.06 9.96 6.18
CA GLN A 188 -3.57 11.31 5.98
C GLN A 188 -5.12 11.37 5.90
N ALA A 189 -5.74 10.33 5.35
CA ALA A 189 -7.18 10.13 5.31
C ALA A 189 -7.77 9.74 6.69
N GLN A 190 -6.92 9.57 7.72
CA GLN A 190 -7.29 9.08 9.05
C GLN A 190 -8.01 7.71 9.02
N GLY A 191 -7.65 6.86 8.06
CA GLY A 191 -8.07 5.44 8.01
C GLY A 191 -9.57 5.19 8.00
N PHE A 192 -10.33 6.06 7.32
CA PHE A 192 -11.78 6.02 7.08
C PHE A 192 -12.63 5.81 8.35
N GLN A 193 -13.08 6.93 8.93
CA GLN A 193 -13.78 7.08 10.23
C GLN A 193 -15.09 6.27 10.43
N ARG A 194 -15.47 5.39 9.50
CA ARG A 194 -16.73 4.62 9.53
C ARG A 194 -16.56 3.09 9.59
N ALA A 195 -15.33 2.59 9.52
CA ALA A 195 -15.06 1.15 9.59
C ALA A 195 -14.76 0.68 11.03
N SER A 196 -15.06 -0.60 11.33
CA SER A 196 -14.71 -1.21 12.61
C SER A 196 -13.18 -1.34 12.77
N CYS A 197 -12.69 -1.39 14.02
CA CYS A 197 -11.24 -1.53 14.27
C CYS A 197 -10.58 -2.69 13.52
N PRO A 198 -11.16 -3.91 13.49
CA PRO A 198 -10.55 -5.00 12.73
C PRO A 198 -10.46 -4.70 11.23
N ALA A 199 -11.50 -4.12 10.61
CA ALA A 199 -11.47 -3.77 9.19
C ALA A 199 -10.40 -2.72 8.87
N ARG A 200 -10.24 -1.72 9.74
CA ARG A 200 -9.19 -0.69 9.60
C ARG A 200 -7.78 -1.28 9.77
N ILE A 201 -7.62 -2.20 10.72
CA ILE A 201 -6.34 -2.90 10.94
C ILE A 201 -5.99 -3.77 9.75
N ALA A 202 -6.95 -4.54 9.22
CA ALA A 202 -6.75 -5.38 8.04
C ALA A 202 -6.35 -4.53 6.81
N ASP A 203 -7.10 -3.47 6.48
CA ASP A 203 -6.79 -2.58 5.34
C ASP A 203 -5.41 -1.92 5.47
N PHE A 204 -5.07 -1.41 6.66
CA PHE A 204 -3.74 -0.82 6.87
C PHE A 204 -2.62 -1.85 6.84
N ALA A 205 -2.82 -3.03 7.44
CA ALA A 205 -1.86 -4.13 7.41
C ALA A 205 -1.63 -4.62 5.98
N ASP A 206 -2.68 -4.79 5.18
CA ASP A 206 -2.57 -5.21 3.78
C ASP A 206 -1.74 -4.23 2.96
N ARG A 207 -1.93 -2.92 3.14
CA ARG A 207 -1.12 -1.88 2.47
C ARG A 207 0.34 -1.92 2.90
N LEU A 208 0.63 -2.20 4.17
CA LEU A 208 1.99 -2.37 4.66
C LEU A 208 2.64 -3.65 4.15
N LEU A 209 1.87 -4.74 4.03
CA LEU A 209 2.32 -6.00 3.46
C LEU A 209 2.51 -5.89 1.94
N ASP A 210 1.71 -5.09 1.25
CA ASP A 210 1.97 -4.68 -0.12
C ASP A 210 3.32 -3.95 -0.17
N LEU A 211 3.51 -2.91 0.64
CA LEU A 211 4.74 -2.13 0.62
C LEU A 211 6.00 -2.97 0.92
N SER A 212 5.92 -3.91 1.87
CA SER A 212 7.04 -4.76 2.29
C SER A 212 7.30 -5.97 1.38
N GLU A 213 6.41 -6.28 0.42
CA GLU A 213 6.62 -7.34 -0.57
C GLU A 213 7.90 -7.13 -1.39
N ALA A 214 8.33 -5.87 -1.54
CA ALA A 214 9.57 -5.49 -2.21
C ALA A 214 10.82 -5.97 -1.49
N SER A 215 10.78 -5.99 -0.16
CA SER A 215 11.97 -5.96 0.67
C SER A 215 11.64 -6.17 2.14
N ALA A 216 11.54 -7.43 2.58
CA ALA A 216 11.68 -7.77 4.00
C ALA A 216 13.13 -7.57 4.50
N CYS A 217 13.89 -6.65 3.88
CA CYS A 217 15.23 -6.26 4.27
C CYS A 217 15.15 -5.09 5.26
N PRO A 218 15.84 -5.18 6.40
CA PRO A 218 15.89 -4.09 7.38
C PRO A 218 16.26 -2.73 6.77
N LEU A 219 17.18 -2.70 5.80
CA LEU A 219 17.61 -1.46 5.14
C LEU A 219 16.45 -0.78 4.39
N MET A 220 15.68 -1.53 3.62
CA MET A 220 14.57 -0.99 2.82
C MET A 220 13.39 -0.57 3.69
N LEU A 221 13.15 -1.28 4.79
CA LEU A 221 12.16 -0.84 5.78
C LEU A 221 12.56 0.48 6.43
N GLY A 222 13.85 0.67 6.75
CA GLY A 222 14.36 1.96 7.23
C GLY A 222 14.14 3.10 6.23
N HIS A 223 14.27 2.82 4.92
CA HIS A 223 13.95 3.80 3.87
C HIS A 223 12.45 4.08 3.79
N VAL A 224 11.60 3.06 3.92
CA VAL A 224 10.14 3.21 3.96
C VAL A 224 9.72 4.09 5.14
N THR A 225 10.20 3.78 6.35
CA THR A 225 9.87 4.58 7.54
C THR A 225 10.37 6.01 7.38
N HIS A 226 11.61 6.20 6.90
CA HIS A 226 12.15 7.53 6.65
C HIS A 226 11.34 8.31 5.60
N GLY A 227 10.91 7.66 4.52
CA GLY A 227 10.08 8.26 3.48
C GLY A 227 8.72 8.71 4.01
N ILE A 228 8.09 7.88 4.84
CA ILE A 228 6.83 8.23 5.53
C ILE A 228 7.05 9.41 6.48
N ASP A 229 8.12 9.38 7.29
CA ASP A 229 8.44 10.47 8.22
C ASP A 229 8.63 11.81 7.49
N ARG A 230 9.31 11.77 6.33
CA ARG A 230 9.51 12.96 5.49
C ARG A 230 8.21 13.46 4.88
N ALA A 231 7.36 12.57 4.38
CA ALA A 231 6.09 12.94 3.78
C ALA A 231 5.09 13.50 4.82
N LEU A 232 5.16 13.04 6.07
CA LEU A 232 4.33 13.51 7.18
C LEU A 232 4.99 14.63 8.01
N GLU A 233 6.21 15.04 7.66
CA GLU A 233 7.04 16.02 8.36
C GLU A 233 7.16 15.77 9.88
N SER A 234 7.09 14.50 10.30
CA SER A 234 7.04 14.13 11.72
C SER A 234 7.48 12.68 11.93
N ARG A 235 7.99 12.37 13.12
CA ARG A 235 8.17 10.99 13.61
C ARG A 235 7.01 10.61 14.52
N PRO A 236 6.72 9.31 14.74
CA PRO A 236 5.62 8.90 15.63
C PRO A 236 5.72 9.53 17.03
N GLU A 237 6.93 9.68 17.57
CA GLU A 237 7.16 10.25 18.91
C GLU A 237 6.91 11.75 18.99
N THR A 238 6.94 12.45 17.84
CA THR A 238 6.76 13.91 17.75
C THR A 238 5.51 14.27 16.96
N ASP A 239 4.68 13.29 16.61
CA ASP A 239 3.49 13.50 15.82
C ASP A 239 2.41 14.14 16.71
N PRO A 240 1.87 15.32 16.35
CA PRO A 240 0.84 15.98 17.16
C PRO A 240 -0.49 15.20 17.15
N ASP A 241 -0.69 14.28 16.21
CA ASP A 241 -1.86 13.41 16.15
C ASP A 241 -1.53 12.05 16.78
N ALA A 242 -1.96 11.85 18.03
CA ALA A 242 -1.74 10.62 18.78
C ALA A 242 -2.39 9.38 18.13
N THR A 243 -3.47 9.57 17.36
CA THR A 243 -4.11 8.49 16.61
C THR A 243 -3.18 8.05 15.49
N ARG A 244 -2.72 8.99 14.66
CA ARG A 244 -1.76 8.72 13.58
C ARG A 244 -0.46 8.11 14.11
N ALA A 245 0.06 8.60 15.23
CA ALA A 245 1.22 8.03 15.90
C ALA A 245 1.03 6.55 16.24
N ALA A 246 -0.15 6.16 16.75
CA ALA A 246 -0.47 4.77 17.07
C ALA A 246 -0.45 3.88 15.82
N TRP A 247 -1.12 4.30 14.74
CA TRP A 247 -1.11 3.57 13.47
C TRP A 247 0.31 3.42 12.91
N ARG A 248 1.14 4.45 13.04
CA ARG A 248 2.55 4.38 12.62
C ARG A 248 3.35 3.40 13.48
N HIS A 249 3.18 3.40 14.80
CA HIS A 249 3.84 2.40 15.66
C HIS A 249 3.41 0.97 15.33
N PHE A 250 2.12 0.76 15.04
CA PHE A 250 1.63 -0.54 14.56
C PHE A 250 2.30 -0.92 13.24
N GLY A 251 2.38 0.01 12.29
CA GLY A 251 3.02 -0.24 11.00
C GLY A 251 4.51 -0.54 11.11
N GLU A 252 5.26 0.25 11.87
CA GLU A 252 6.68 0.00 12.14
C GLU A 252 6.89 -1.36 12.82
N ALA A 253 6.02 -1.75 13.76
CA ALA A 253 6.10 -3.05 14.42
C ALA A 253 5.82 -4.22 13.46
N LEU A 254 4.81 -4.09 12.60
CA LEU A 254 4.47 -5.10 11.59
C LEU A 254 5.62 -5.26 10.59
N LEU A 255 6.15 -4.15 10.06
CA LEU A 255 7.29 -4.16 9.15
C LEU A 255 8.54 -4.76 9.83
N ALA A 256 8.84 -4.38 11.08
CA ALA A 256 9.94 -4.97 11.84
C ALA A 256 9.77 -6.49 12.05
N THR A 257 8.52 -6.94 12.25
CA THR A 257 8.19 -8.37 12.31
C THR A 257 8.53 -9.04 10.99
N VAL A 258 8.08 -8.47 9.86
CA VAL A 258 8.37 -8.99 8.51
C VAL A 258 9.88 -9.07 8.22
N ALA A 259 10.68 -8.10 8.67
CA ALA A 259 12.14 -8.15 8.52
C ALA A 259 12.88 -9.05 9.53
N GLY A 260 12.18 -9.71 10.45
CA GLY A 260 12.82 -10.55 11.46
C GLY A 260 13.60 -9.76 12.51
N ALA A 261 13.11 -8.57 12.89
CA ALA A 261 13.64 -7.72 13.95
C ALA A 261 12.70 -7.71 15.17
N PRO A 262 12.60 -8.81 15.94
CA PRO A 262 11.58 -9.00 16.98
C PRO A 262 11.71 -8.02 18.15
N GLU A 263 12.92 -7.51 18.44
CA GLU A 263 13.13 -6.52 19.50
C GLU A 263 12.51 -5.17 19.13
N VAL A 264 12.66 -4.75 17.87
CA VAL A 264 12.05 -3.52 17.34
C VAL A 264 10.54 -3.67 17.30
N ALA A 265 10.05 -4.81 16.80
CA ALA A 265 8.62 -5.11 16.78
C ALA A 265 8.00 -5.07 18.19
N SER A 266 8.66 -5.68 19.17
CA SER A 266 8.21 -5.71 20.57
C SER A 266 8.21 -4.31 21.20
N TRP A 267 9.28 -3.53 20.98
CA TRP A 267 9.37 -2.18 21.52
C TRP A 267 8.31 -1.25 20.94
N ARG A 268 8.08 -1.30 19.61
CA ARG A 268 7.02 -0.54 18.94
C ARG A 268 5.62 -0.99 19.37
N GLY A 269 5.39 -2.30 19.49
CA GLY A 269 4.14 -2.86 20.00
C GLY A 269 3.83 -2.42 21.45
N ALA A 270 4.85 -2.27 22.29
CA ALA A 270 4.67 -1.76 23.65
C ALA A 270 4.27 -0.27 23.71
N GLN A 271 4.53 0.52 22.67
CA GLN A 271 4.05 1.91 22.61
C GLN A 271 2.54 1.97 22.35
N LEU A 272 1.97 0.97 21.66
CA LEU A 272 0.52 0.91 21.40
C LEU A 272 -0.29 0.76 22.68
N THR A 273 0.23 0.08 23.71
CA THR A 273 -0.50 -0.09 24.98
C THR A 273 -0.70 1.23 25.74
N ARG A 274 0.01 2.29 25.35
CA ARG A 274 -0.08 3.64 25.92
C ARG A 274 -0.86 4.60 25.01
N SER A 275 -1.30 4.13 23.84
CA SER A 275 -2.01 4.95 22.88
C SER A 275 -3.46 5.21 23.32
N PRO A 276 -3.99 6.42 23.09
CA PRO A 276 -5.41 6.70 23.24
C PRO A 276 -6.29 6.17 22.08
N ASP A 277 -5.70 5.61 21.02
CA ASP A 277 -6.45 5.05 19.89
C ASP A 277 -7.27 3.81 20.32
N PRO A 278 -8.58 3.76 20.04
CA PRO A 278 -9.45 2.66 20.50
C PRO A 278 -9.14 1.31 19.84
N CYS A 279 -8.45 1.29 18.71
CA CYS A 279 -8.03 0.09 18.01
C CYS A 279 -6.66 -0.43 18.50
N ALA A 280 -5.92 0.35 19.28
CA ALA A 280 -4.59 -0.01 19.77
C ALA A 280 -4.53 -1.34 20.55
N PRO A 281 -5.51 -1.70 21.41
CA PRO A 281 -5.50 -3.01 22.07
C PRO A 281 -5.54 -4.18 21.08
N LEU A 282 -6.34 -4.07 20.01
CA LEU A 282 -6.44 -5.11 18.99
C LEU A 282 -5.16 -5.17 18.13
N MET A 283 -4.61 -4.01 17.74
CA MET A 283 -3.31 -3.95 17.05
C MET A 283 -2.21 -4.65 17.85
N ALA A 284 -2.11 -4.36 19.15
CA ALA A 284 -1.12 -4.97 20.03
C ALA A 284 -1.32 -6.49 20.15
N SER A 285 -2.57 -6.96 20.22
CA SER A 285 -2.92 -8.39 20.23
C SER A 285 -2.47 -9.09 18.94
N GLU A 286 -2.76 -8.51 17.78
CA GLU A 286 -2.35 -9.08 16.48
C GLU A 286 -0.83 -9.16 16.36
N LEU A 287 -0.10 -8.11 16.75
CA LEU A 287 1.36 -8.11 16.75
C LEU A 287 1.93 -9.18 17.70
N GLN A 288 1.36 -9.33 18.90
CA GLN A 288 1.80 -10.37 19.82
C GLN A 288 1.57 -11.78 19.26
N ALA A 289 0.47 -12.01 18.54
CA ALA A 289 0.19 -13.29 17.91
C ALA A 289 1.22 -13.63 16.83
N LEU A 290 1.71 -12.64 16.07
CA LEU A 290 2.77 -12.82 15.07
C LEU A 290 4.14 -13.16 15.67
N LEU A 291 4.41 -12.72 16.89
CA LEU A 291 5.69 -12.95 17.58
C LEU A 291 5.74 -14.31 18.31
N ARG A 292 4.64 -15.08 18.33
CA ARG A 292 4.62 -16.40 18.97
C ARG A 292 5.24 -17.47 18.05
N PRO A 293 6.12 -18.36 18.56
CA PRO A 293 6.77 -19.41 17.77
C PRO A 293 5.83 -20.42 17.07
N GLU A 294 4.55 -20.45 17.44
CA GLU A 294 3.57 -21.43 16.95
C GLU A 294 2.96 -21.07 15.59
N ALA A 295 3.14 -19.84 15.10
CA ALA A 295 2.60 -19.39 13.81
C ALA A 295 3.40 -19.89 12.58
N ALA A 296 4.43 -20.71 12.78
CA ALA A 296 5.35 -21.17 11.74
C ALA A 296 5.26 -22.68 11.42
N ARG A 297 4.13 -23.33 11.73
CA ARG A 297 3.85 -24.73 11.36
C ARG A 297 2.75 -24.84 10.31
#